data_AF-A0A6G7C0D3-F1
#
_entry.id   AF-A0A6G7C0D3-F1
#
_cell.length_a   1.000
_cell.length_b   1.000
_cell.length_c   1.000
_cell.angle_alpha   90.00
_cell.angle_beta   90.00
_cell.angle_gamma   90.00
#
_symmetry.space_group_name_H-M   'P 1'
#
loop_
_entity.id
_entity.type
_entity.pdbx_description
1 polymer ?
#
loop_
_entity_poly.entity_id
_entity_poly.type
_entity_poly.pdbx_seq_one_letter_code
_entity_poly.pdbx_strand_id
1 'polypeptide(L)'
;MVDLTRRKVLAYHLRHLVVGLISNDEFEESITDDVSFGWLPEQYYHSKEAKSDDPIIRPMLELSWCLYSDLENRKLTGKYQLSDKELKDIARIILFLNSDFEYEWPYFDRINLLIRLSFKDLLFTVLSLGQHYNVKLNERKKQYEAFNNTGDHELWPFISKEQYEQQLRKQPFLWGKKPD
;
A
#
# COMPACT_ATOMS: atom_id res chain seq x y z
N MET A 1 -12.10 10.03 -2.11
CA MET A 1 -12.23 10.31 -3.57
C MET A 1 -11.37 9.31 -4.30
N VAL A 2 -11.94 8.63 -5.31
CA VAL A 2 -11.22 7.64 -6.12
C VAL A 2 -10.42 8.34 -7.21
N ASP A 3 -9.11 8.14 -7.23
CA ASP A 3 -8.19 8.61 -8.27
C ASP A 3 -7.81 7.45 -9.19
N LEU A 4 -8.69 7.16 -10.15
CA LEU A 4 -8.55 5.99 -11.01
C LEU A 4 -7.32 6.05 -11.91
N THR A 5 -6.91 7.24 -12.36
CA THR A 5 -5.72 7.43 -13.18
C THR A 5 -4.48 7.00 -12.39
N ARG A 6 -4.31 7.55 -11.18
CA ARG A 6 -3.17 7.22 -10.33
C ARG A 6 -3.16 5.76 -9.91
N ARG A 7 -4.32 5.17 -9.60
CA ARG A 7 -4.41 3.73 -9.31
C ARG A 7 -3.96 2.86 -10.48
N LYS A 8 -4.36 3.20 -11.71
CA LYS A 8 -3.98 2.44 -12.92
C LYS A 8 -2.48 2.53 -13.21
N VAL A 9 -1.89 3.71 -13.05
CA VAL A 9 -0.44 3.91 -13.15
C VAL A 9 0.30 3.07 -12.11
N LEU A 10 -0.13 3.10 -10.84
CA LEU A 10 0.45 2.27 -9.79
C LEU A 10 0.32 0.78 -10.10
N ALA A 11 -0.86 0.34 -10.57
CA ALA A 11 -1.09 -1.05 -10.95
C ALA A 11 -0.17 -1.51 -12.10
N TYR A 12 0.12 -0.63 -13.05
CA TYR A 12 1.03 -0.88 -14.16
C TYR A 12 2.47 -1.08 -13.67
N HIS A 13 2.99 -0.16 -12.86
CA HIS A 13 4.35 -0.25 -12.31
C HIS A 13 4.50 -1.45 -11.37
N LEU A 14 3.51 -1.70 -10.51
CA LEU A 14 3.51 -2.84 -9.61
C LEU A 14 3.52 -4.16 -10.39
N ARG A 15 2.74 -4.27 -11.47
CA ARG A 15 2.76 -5.44 -12.34
C ARG A 15 4.17 -5.68 -12.91
N HIS A 16 4.84 -4.65 -13.39
CA HIS A 16 6.18 -4.77 -13.96
C HIS A 16 7.22 -5.19 -12.93
N LEU A 17 7.13 -4.67 -11.70
CA LEU A 17 8.00 -5.07 -10.60
C LEU A 17 7.81 -6.56 -10.27
N VAL A 18 6.57 -7.02 -10.06
CA VAL A 18 6.31 -8.40 -9.60
C VAL A 18 6.61 -9.48 -10.62
N VAL A 19 6.55 -9.16 -11.92
CA VAL A 19 6.99 -10.08 -12.97
C VAL A 19 8.50 -10.01 -13.23
N GLY A 20 9.23 -9.14 -12.51
CA GLY A 20 10.67 -8.95 -12.66
C GLY A 20 11.07 -8.28 -13.98
N LEU A 21 10.16 -7.50 -14.60
CA LEU A 21 10.47 -6.75 -15.82
C LEU A 21 11.38 -5.56 -15.52
N ILE A 22 11.07 -4.85 -14.44
CA ILE A 22 11.85 -3.73 -13.90
C ILE A 22 12.47 -4.11 -12.55
N SER A 23 13.50 -3.38 -12.13
CA SER A 23 14.07 -3.50 -10.79
C SER A 23 13.30 -2.66 -9.75
N ASN A 24 13.62 -2.86 -8.47
CA ASN A 24 13.11 -2.02 -7.39
C ASN A 24 13.49 -0.54 -7.53
N ASP A 25 14.72 -0.22 -7.93
CA ASP A 25 15.12 1.18 -8.16
C ASP A 25 14.34 1.80 -9.32
N GLU A 26 14.20 1.08 -10.44
CA GLU A 26 13.42 1.53 -11.60
C GLU A 26 11.94 1.73 -11.22
N PHE A 27 11.41 0.87 -10.35
CA PHE A 27 10.05 0.99 -9.81
C PHE A 27 9.91 2.24 -8.94
N GLU A 28 10.81 2.48 -7.98
CA GLU A 28 10.82 3.64 -7.07
C GLU A 28 10.91 4.97 -7.83
N GLU A 29 11.77 5.04 -8.85
CA GLU A 29 11.87 6.20 -9.73
C GLU A 29 10.54 6.44 -10.45
N SER A 30 9.98 5.39 -11.07
CA SER A 30 8.73 5.49 -11.83
C SER A 30 7.53 5.90 -10.98
N ILE A 31 7.39 5.38 -9.76
CA ILE A 31 6.28 5.76 -8.86
C ILE A 31 6.46 7.17 -8.30
N THR A 32 7.69 7.61 -8.05
CA THR A 32 7.97 8.99 -7.57
C THR A 32 7.66 10.03 -8.64
N ASP A 33 7.79 9.65 -9.91
CA ASP A 33 7.44 10.51 -11.03
C ASP A 33 5.96 10.51 -11.34
N ASP A 34 5.36 9.32 -11.48
CA ASP A 34 4.02 9.16 -12.02
C ASP A 34 2.90 9.04 -10.97
N VAL A 35 3.21 8.66 -9.72
CA VAL A 35 2.21 8.35 -8.67
C VAL A 35 2.31 9.32 -7.48
N SER A 36 3.52 9.59 -7.00
CA SER A 36 3.74 10.40 -5.81
C SER A 36 4.56 11.66 -6.09
N PHE A 37 5.04 12.32 -5.04
CA PHE A 37 5.91 13.47 -5.11
C PHE A 37 6.99 13.38 -4.04
N GLY A 38 8.25 13.53 -4.43
CA GLY A 38 9.36 13.65 -3.49
C GLY A 38 9.67 12.38 -2.70
N TRP A 39 10.71 12.48 -1.87
CA TRP A 39 11.28 11.34 -1.13
C TRP A 39 11.00 11.41 0.38
N LEU A 40 10.42 12.51 0.85
CA LEU A 40 10.10 12.67 2.27
C LEU A 40 8.80 11.93 2.60
N PRO A 41 8.68 11.32 3.80
CA PRO A 41 7.45 10.64 4.21
C PRO A 41 6.19 11.51 4.12
N GLU A 42 6.32 12.83 4.34
CA GLU A 42 5.23 13.79 4.25
C GLU A 42 4.86 14.16 2.81
N GLN A 43 5.59 13.66 1.81
CA GLN A 43 5.42 13.97 0.39
C GLN A 43 5.11 12.71 -0.42
N TYR A 44 5.79 11.61 -0.12
CA TYR A 44 5.79 10.36 -0.88
C TYR A 44 4.42 9.67 -1.04
N TYR A 45 3.42 10.05 -0.24
CA TYR A 45 2.05 9.53 -0.36
C TYR A 45 1.09 10.47 -1.09
N HIS A 46 1.56 11.65 -1.47
CA HIS A 46 0.73 12.73 -2.02
C HIS A 46 0.89 12.86 -3.53
N SER A 47 -0.20 13.21 -4.20
CA SER A 47 -0.17 13.58 -5.63
C SER A 47 0.48 14.95 -5.82
N LYS A 48 1.22 15.12 -6.93
CA LYS A 48 1.66 16.44 -7.41
C LYS A 48 0.48 17.32 -7.83
N GLU A 49 -0.59 16.72 -8.33
CA GLU A 49 -1.66 17.42 -9.07
C GLU A 49 -3.02 17.40 -8.35
N ALA A 50 -3.32 16.34 -7.59
CA ALA A 50 -4.62 16.17 -6.95
C ALA A 50 -4.72 16.94 -5.62
N LYS A 51 -5.89 17.54 -5.36
CA LYS A 51 -6.18 18.26 -4.10
C LYS A 51 -6.42 17.36 -2.90
N SER A 52 -6.78 16.10 -3.15
CA SER A 52 -7.07 15.10 -2.11
C SER A 52 -6.58 13.76 -2.58
N ASP A 53 -5.92 13.03 -1.68
CA ASP A 53 -5.38 11.72 -1.99
C ASP A 53 -6.41 10.61 -1.85
N ASP A 54 -6.33 9.68 -2.79
CA ASP A 54 -7.02 8.41 -2.72
C ASP A 54 -6.43 7.54 -1.59
N PRO A 55 -7.23 7.13 -0.58
CA PRO A 55 -6.76 6.41 0.59
C PRO A 55 -6.07 5.07 0.31
N ILE A 56 -6.30 4.44 -0.85
CA ILE A 56 -5.63 3.18 -1.21
C ILE A 56 -4.13 3.37 -1.44
N ILE A 57 -3.68 4.54 -1.90
CA ILE A 57 -2.34 4.71 -2.47
C ILE A 57 -1.25 4.47 -1.42
N ARG A 58 -1.42 5.04 -0.23
CA ARG A 58 -0.45 4.84 0.86
C ARG A 58 -0.27 3.36 1.24
N PRO A 59 -1.33 2.60 1.57
CA PRO A 59 -1.23 1.17 1.83
C PRO A 59 -0.56 0.37 0.69
N MET A 60 -0.76 0.76 -0.57
CA MET A 60 -0.14 0.08 -1.70
C MET A 60 1.35 0.37 -1.84
N LEU A 61 1.77 1.62 -1.62
CA LEU A 61 3.18 1.99 -1.65
C LEU A 61 3.93 1.32 -0.49
N GLU A 62 3.36 1.35 0.72
CA GLU A 62 3.92 0.65 1.89
C GLU A 62 4.01 -0.87 1.67
N LEU A 63 3.03 -1.47 0.98
CA LEU A 63 3.07 -2.89 0.61
C LEU A 63 4.12 -3.18 -0.46
N SER A 64 4.24 -2.32 -1.47
CA SER A 64 5.22 -2.47 -2.56
C SER A 64 6.64 -2.43 -2.02
N TRP A 65 6.91 -1.52 -1.08
CA TRP A 65 8.19 -1.44 -0.38
C TRP A 65 8.56 -2.73 0.36
N CYS A 66 7.57 -3.50 0.84
CA CYS A 66 7.81 -4.79 1.49
C CYS A 66 8.22 -5.92 0.51
N LEU A 67 8.20 -5.67 -0.81
CA LEU A 67 8.56 -6.67 -1.83
C LEU A 67 10.07 -6.72 -2.11
N TYR A 68 10.84 -5.75 -1.65
CA TYR A 68 12.28 -5.65 -1.92
C TYR A 68 13.04 -5.09 -0.72
N SER A 69 14.36 -4.95 -0.88
CA SER A 69 15.25 -4.34 0.09
C SER A 69 15.94 -3.13 -0.54
N ASP A 70 15.98 -2.02 0.20
CA ASP A 70 16.65 -0.78 -0.22
C ASP A 70 18.18 -0.90 -0.30
N LEU A 71 18.74 -2.02 0.16
CA LEU A 71 20.19 -2.21 0.20
C LEU A 71 20.77 -2.57 -1.16
N GLU A 72 19.95 -3.10 -2.08
CA GLU A 72 20.43 -3.66 -3.33
C GLU A 72 19.42 -3.48 -4.46
N ASN A 73 19.91 -3.05 -5.62
CA ASN A 73 19.11 -2.97 -6.85
C ASN A 73 18.95 -4.35 -7.47
N ARG A 74 17.71 -4.85 -7.58
CA ARG A 74 17.38 -6.20 -8.02
C ARG A 74 16.02 -6.27 -8.73
N LYS A 75 15.89 -7.25 -9.63
CA LYS A 75 14.61 -7.68 -10.21
C LYS A 75 14.08 -8.88 -9.43
N LEU A 76 12.76 -8.99 -9.29
CA LEU A 76 12.08 -10.10 -8.60
C LEU A 76 12.09 -11.38 -9.46
N THR A 77 13.28 -11.95 -9.65
CA THR A 77 13.53 -13.13 -10.49
C THR A 77 14.44 -14.13 -9.78
N GLY A 78 14.42 -15.40 -10.22
CA GLY A 78 15.24 -16.45 -9.65
C GLY A 78 14.96 -16.62 -8.15
N LYS A 79 15.98 -16.45 -7.30
CA LYS A 79 15.83 -16.59 -5.85
C LYS A 79 15.00 -15.48 -5.17
N TYR A 80 14.74 -14.38 -5.86
CA TYR A 80 13.91 -13.26 -5.39
C TYR A 80 12.51 -13.26 -6.02
N GLN A 81 12.17 -14.30 -6.77
CA GLN A 81 10.86 -14.43 -7.36
C GLN A 81 9.81 -14.64 -6.27
N LEU A 82 8.68 -13.95 -6.40
CA LEU A 82 7.54 -14.13 -5.51
C LEU A 82 6.95 -15.53 -5.65
N SER A 83 6.47 -16.08 -4.54
CA SER A 83 5.71 -17.32 -4.52
C SER A 83 4.36 -17.17 -5.24
N ASP A 84 3.77 -18.29 -5.66
CA ASP A 84 2.43 -18.30 -6.28
C ASP A 84 1.35 -17.67 -5.40
N LYS A 85 1.50 -17.78 -4.08
CA LYS A 85 0.59 -17.17 -3.12
C LYS A 85 0.71 -15.65 -3.14
N GLU A 86 1.92 -15.13 -3.03
CA GLU A 86 2.19 -13.69 -3.09
C GLU A 86 1.76 -13.10 -4.43
N LEU A 87 2.03 -13.79 -5.54
CA LEU A 87 1.57 -13.36 -6.86
C LEU A 87 0.05 -13.28 -6.97
N LYS A 88 -0.69 -14.22 -6.36
CA LYS A 88 -2.17 -14.14 -6.30
C LYS A 88 -2.65 -12.97 -5.47
N ASP A 89 -1.98 -12.68 -4.36
CA ASP A 89 -2.30 -11.54 -3.49
C ASP A 89 -2.07 -10.22 -4.22
N ILE A 90 -0.93 -10.07 -4.90
CA ILE A 90 -0.65 -8.89 -5.72
C ILE A 90 -1.61 -8.79 -6.92
N ALA A 91 -1.94 -9.90 -7.59
CA ALA A 91 -2.89 -9.88 -8.71
C ALA A 91 -4.27 -9.35 -8.28
N ARG A 92 -4.74 -9.74 -7.08
CA ARG A 92 -5.98 -9.22 -6.49
C ARG A 92 -5.88 -7.73 -6.15
N ILE A 93 -4.74 -7.27 -5.64
CA ILE A 93 -4.48 -5.84 -5.42
C ILE A 93 -4.53 -5.06 -6.73
N ILE A 94 -3.84 -5.53 -7.77
CA ILE A 94 -3.85 -4.89 -9.09
C ILE A 94 -5.28 -4.88 -9.66
N LEU A 95 -6.06 -5.94 -9.43
CA LEU A 95 -7.47 -5.99 -9.81
C LEU A 95 -8.30 -4.89 -9.12
N PHE A 96 -8.09 -4.66 -7.82
CA PHE A 96 -8.75 -3.58 -7.07
C PHE A 96 -8.33 -2.19 -7.55
N LEU A 97 -7.05 -1.98 -7.85
CA LEU A 97 -6.57 -0.71 -8.39
C LEU A 97 -7.21 -0.36 -9.75
N ASN A 98 -7.67 -1.37 -10.49
CA ASN A 98 -8.43 -1.18 -11.72
C ASN A 98 -9.95 -1.02 -11.49
N SER A 99 -10.40 -0.98 -10.23
CA SER A 99 -11.79 -0.80 -9.86
C SER A 99 -12.10 0.64 -9.44
N ASP A 100 -13.37 0.99 -9.56
CA ASP A 100 -13.98 2.24 -9.12
C ASP A 100 -14.46 2.19 -7.67
N PHE A 101 -14.16 1.12 -6.92
CA PHE A 101 -14.55 0.99 -5.51
C PHE A 101 -13.76 1.95 -4.62
N GLU A 102 -14.43 2.55 -3.64
CA GLU A 102 -13.76 3.33 -2.60
C GLU A 102 -12.96 2.40 -1.67
N TYR A 103 -11.84 2.91 -1.15
CA TYR A 103 -11.08 2.16 -0.16
C TYR A 103 -11.62 2.46 1.24
N GLU A 104 -12.29 1.46 1.83
CA GLU A 104 -13.05 1.61 3.07
C GLU A 104 -12.26 1.16 4.32
N TRP A 105 -11.13 0.46 4.14
CA TRP A 105 -10.34 -0.05 5.25
C TRP A 105 -9.68 1.10 6.02
N PRO A 106 -9.76 1.12 7.36
CA PRO A 106 -9.06 2.12 8.16
C PRO A 106 -7.55 1.94 7.98
N TYR A 107 -6.81 3.04 7.98
CA TYR A 107 -5.35 2.95 7.97
C TYR A 107 -4.86 2.32 9.29
N PHE A 108 -4.10 1.23 9.17
CA PHE A 108 -3.46 0.58 10.30
C PHE A 108 -1.95 0.44 10.03
N ASP A 109 -1.17 1.13 10.84
CA ASP A 109 0.29 1.09 10.74
C ASP A 109 0.85 -0.24 11.27
N ARG A 110 1.25 -1.13 10.37
CA ARG A 110 1.77 -2.46 10.73
C ARG A 110 3.16 -2.39 11.39
N ILE A 111 3.87 -1.27 11.30
CA ILE A 111 5.18 -1.11 11.92
C ILE A 111 5.05 -1.13 13.46
N ASN A 112 6.00 -1.78 14.13
CA ASN A 112 6.05 -1.86 15.59
C ASN A 112 6.00 -0.47 16.23
N LEU A 113 5.18 -0.32 17.28
CA LEU A 113 4.98 0.95 17.98
C LEU A 113 6.30 1.59 18.41
N LEU A 114 7.24 0.80 18.93
CA LEU A 114 8.53 1.29 19.41
C LEU A 114 9.36 1.98 18.33
N ILE A 115 9.26 1.51 17.07
CA ILE A 115 9.97 2.11 15.93
C ILE A 115 9.32 3.44 15.54
N ARG A 116 8.01 3.59 15.80
CA ARG A 116 7.24 4.79 15.46
C ARG A 116 7.27 5.89 16.53
N LEU A 117 7.77 5.62 17.74
CA LEU A 117 7.83 6.63 18.78
C LEU A 117 8.82 7.74 18.39
N SER A 118 8.33 8.98 18.36
CA SER A 118 9.18 10.15 18.21
C SER A 118 10.05 10.35 19.46
N PHE A 119 11.15 11.09 19.34
CA PHE A 119 11.89 11.59 20.50
C PHE A 119 10.98 12.33 21.50
N LYS A 120 9.98 13.08 21.02
CA LYS A 120 8.99 13.72 21.88
C LYS A 120 8.14 12.70 22.65
N ASP A 121 7.70 11.64 21.98
CA ASP A 121 6.93 10.57 22.63
C ASP A 121 7.77 9.84 23.68
N LEU A 122 9.07 9.65 23.44
CA LEU A 122 9.98 9.09 24.43
C LEU A 122 10.10 10.02 25.66
N LEU A 123 10.31 11.33 25.44
CA LEU A 123 10.34 12.30 26.54
C LEU A 123 9.03 12.33 27.32
N PHE A 124 7.88 12.37 26.65
CA PHE A 124 6.58 12.34 27.32
C PHE A 124 6.35 11.02 28.04
N THR A 125 6.81 9.90 27.50
CA THR A 125 6.76 8.60 28.17
C THR A 125 7.55 8.63 29.47
N VAL A 126 8.76 9.18 29.47
CA VAL A 126 9.58 9.31 30.68
C VAL A 126 8.92 10.26 31.68
N LEU A 127 8.52 11.46 31.24
CA LEU A 127 7.93 12.50 32.10
C LEU A 127 6.58 12.07 32.69
N SER A 128 5.82 11.24 31.97
CA SER A 128 4.54 10.70 32.43
C SER A 128 4.66 9.32 33.11
N LEU A 129 5.88 8.88 33.44
CA LEU A 129 6.15 7.58 34.08
C LEU A 129 5.49 6.39 33.34
N GLY A 130 5.52 6.42 32.00
CA GLY A 130 4.97 5.37 31.13
C GLY A 130 3.50 5.53 30.75
N GLN A 131 2.77 6.50 31.32
CA GLN A 131 1.34 6.69 31.01
C GLN A 131 1.11 7.06 29.54
N HIS A 132 1.94 7.94 28.97
CA HIS A 132 1.86 8.31 27.54
C HIS A 132 2.01 7.11 26.62
N TYR A 133 2.93 6.19 26.95
CA TYR A 133 3.11 4.95 26.20
C TYR A 133 1.88 4.05 26.26
N ASN A 134 1.24 3.92 27.42
CA ASN A 134 -0.01 3.17 27.56
C ASN A 134 -1.16 3.77 26.74
N VAL A 135 -1.25 5.10 26.64
CA VAL A 135 -2.22 5.78 25.78
C VAL A 135 -1.98 5.40 24.32
N LYS A 136 -0.74 5.53 23.83
CA LYS A 136 -0.35 5.14 22.45
C LYS A 136 -0.63 3.65 22.17
N LEU A 137 -0.37 2.77 23.12
CA LEU A 137 -0.69 1.35 23.02
C LEU A 137 -2.20 1.12 22.87
N ASN A 138 -3.01 1.81 23.65
CA ASN A 138 -4.46 1.68 23.59
C ASN A 138 -5.05 2.25 22.28
N GLU A 139 -4.51 3.37 21.77
CA GLU A 139 -4.86 3.89 20.45
C GLU A 139 -4.57 2.86 19.35
N ARG A 140 -3.38 2.26 19.38
CA ARG A 140 -3.00 1.22 18.43
C ARG A 140 -3.91 -0.01 18.50
N LYS A 141 -4.30 -0.44 19.71
CA LYS A 141 -5.27 -1.53 19.89
C LYS A 141 -6.62 -1.19 19.25
N LYS A 142 -7.14 0.02 19.46
CA LYS A 142 -8.39 0.47 18.82
C LYS A 142 -8.29 0.49 17.29
N GLN A 143 -7.17 0.96 16.74
CA GLN A 143 -6.94 0.95 15.29
C GLN A 143 -6.89 -0.49 14.74
N TYR A 144 -6.22 -1.39 15.45
CA TYR A 144 -6.15 -2.80 15.09
C TYR A 144 -7.53 -3.48 15.14
N GLU A 145 -8.31 -3.21 16.20
CA GLU A 145 -9.68 -3.72 16.32
C GLU A 145 -10.59 -3.17 15.21
N ALA A 146 -10.49 -1.88 14.89
CA ALA A 146 -11.22 -1.28 13.78
C ALA A 146 -10.87 -1.96 12.45
N PHE A 147 -9.57 -2.12 12.15
CA PHE A 147 -9.10 -2.82 10.95
C PHE A 147 -9.62 -4.26 10.89
N ASN A 148 -9.53 -4.98 12.00
CA ASN A 148 -10.00 -6.36 12.10
C ASN A 148 -11.52 -6.51 11.87
N ASN A 149 -12.31 -5.49 12.19
CA ASN A 149 -13.76 -5.53 12.07
C ASN A 149 -14.30 -4.94 10.74
N THR A 150 -13.44 -4.49 9.82
CA THR A 150 -13.89 -3.71 8.65
C THR A 150 -14.38 -4.58 7.48
N GLY A 151 -13.82 -5.77 7.26
CA GLY A 151 -14.25 -6.62 6.14
C GLY A 151 -13.56 -7.98 6.07
N ASP A 152 -13.63 -8.61 4.89
CA ASP A 152 -12.99 -9.89 4.62
C ASP A 152 -11.48 -9.73 4.40
N HIS A 153 -10.70 -10.13 5.41
CA HIS A 153 -9.23 -10.06 5.38
C HIS A 153 -8.59 -10.92 4.30
N GLU A 154 -9.22 -12.03 3.93
CA GLU A 154 -8.70 -12.90 2.88
C GLU A 154 -8.80 -12.25 1.51
N LEU A 155 -9.71 -11.27 1.35
CA LEU A 155 -10.00 -10.58 0.09
C LEU A 155 -9.55 -9.12 0.05
N TRP A 156 -8.87 -8.62 1.09
CA TRP A 156 -8.27 -7.28 1.11
C TRP A 156 -7.52 -6.98 -0.21
N PRO A 157 -7.67 -5.82 -0.85
CA PRO A 157 -8.33 -4.60 -0.37
C PRO A 157 -9.85 -4.53 -0.63
N PHE A 158 -10.48 -5.57 -1.18
CA PHE A 158 -11.94 -5.60 -1.31
C PHE A 158 -12.59 -5.75 0.07
N ILE A 159 -13.73 -5.08 0.29
CA ILE A 159 -14.44 -5.17 1.58
C ILE A 159 -15.19 -6.50 1.72
N SER A 160 -15.68 -7.02 0.59
CA SER A 160 -16.54 -8.19 0.52
C SER A 160 -16.25 -9.02 -0.72
N LYS A 161 -16.72 -10.27 -0.69
CA LYS A 161 -16.62 -11.21 -1.80
C LYS A 161 -17.36 -10.74 -3.05
N GLU A 162 -18.49 -10.06 -2.86
CA GLU A 162 -19.31 -9.54 -3.96
C GLU A 162 -18.55 -8.48 -4.77
N GLN A 163 -17.84 -7.56 -4.10
CA GLN A 163 -17.01 -6.56 -4.80
C GLN A 163 -15.90 -7.24 -5.61
N TYR A 164 -15.23 -8.23 -5.01
CA TYR A 164 -14.19 -8.99 -5.68
C TYR A 164 -14.72 -9.72 -6.93
N GLU A 165 -15.82 -10.45 -6.80
CA GLU A 165 -16.45 -11.16 -7.93
C GLU A 165 -16.97 -10.21 -9.00
N GLN A 166 -17.55 -9.06 -8.62
CA GLN A 166 -18.02 -8.04 -9.54
C GLN A 166 -16.87 -7.50 -10.38
N GLN A 167 -15.73 -7.18 -9.76
CA GLN A 167 -14.56 -6.68 -10.48
C GLN A 167 -13.91 -7.77 -11.34
N LEU A 168 -13.88 -9.01 -10.86
CA LEU A 168 -13.32 -10.14 -11.61
C LEU A 168 -14.04 -10.35 -12.96
N ARG A 169 -15.37 -10.11 -13.00
CA ARG A 169 -16.17 -10.18 -14.23
C ARG A 169 -15.81 -9.11 -15.28
N LYS A 170 -15.25 -7.96 -14.86
CA LYS A 170 -14.87 -6.87 -15.78
C LYS A 170 -13.55 -7.15 -16.54
N GLN A 171 -12.74 -8.12 -16.11
CA GLN A 171 -11.50 -8.58 -16.78
C GLN A 171 -10.57 -7.48 -17.34
N PRO A 172 -10.02 -6.59 -16.49
CA PRO A 172 -9.29 -5.40 -16.96
C PRO A 172 -7.97 -5.69 -17.72
N PHE A 173 -7.40 -6.90 -17.60
CA PHE A 173 -6.05 -7.19 -18.11
C PHE A 173 -5.99 -7.88 -19.48
N LEU A 174 -7.12 -8.15 -20.14
CA LEU A 174 -7.14 -8.83 -21.44
C LEU A 174 -6.81 -7.93 -22.63
N TRP A 175 -6.71 -6.61 -22.45
CA TRP A 175 -6.55 -5.66 -23.57
C TRP A 175 -5.13 -5.09 -23.76
N GLY A 176 -4.18 -5.39 -22.89
CA GLY A 176 -2.74 -5.19 -23.16
C GLY A 176 -2.27 -3.77 -23.51
N LYS A 177 -3.04 -2.71 -23.20
CA LYS A 177 -2.66 -1.32 -23.46
C LYS A 177 -2.12 -0.64 -22.20
N LYS A 178 -1.07 0.16 -22.35
CA LYS A 178 -0.64 1.12 -21.31
C LYS A 178 -1.81 2.11 -21.08
N PRO A 179 -2.22 2.39 -19.84
CA PRO A 179 -3.20 3.43 -19.58
C PRO A 179 -2.63 4.79 -20.03
N ASP A 180 -3.44 5.55 -20.79
CA ASP A 180 -3.16 6.92 -21.20
C ASP A 180 -3.21 7.90 -20.01
#